data_AF-A0A6B2S5K6-F1
#
_entry.id   AF-A0A6B2S5K6-F1
#
_cell.length_a   1.000
_cell.length_b   1.000
_cell.length_c   1.000
_cell.angle_alpha   90.00
_cell.angle_beta   90.00
_cell.angle_gamma   90.00
#
_symmetry.space_group_name_H-M   'P 1'
#
loop_
_entity.id
_entity.type
_entity.pdbx_description
1 polymer ?
#
loop_
_entity_poly.entity_id
_entity_poly.type
_entity_poly.pdbx_seq_one_letter_code
_entity_poly.pdbx_strand_id
1 'polypeptide(L)'
;MSAEFSDFKVADLSLAAFGRKEITLAEHEMPGLMSIRKEYAAAQPLAGARVTGSLHMTVQTAVLIETLVALGAEVRWVSCNIFSTQDHAAAAIAAAGIPVFAWKGESLEEYWWCTEQALTWPGQTGPNMILDDGGDATLLVHQGVAYQKSGTLPEASSDELAVIRALVKNSTLDWAALASGIRGVTEETTTGVHRLYEMHRDGTLLFPAINVNDAVTKSKFDNKYGCRHSLIDGINRATDVLIGGKVAVVCGYGDVGK
;
A
#
# COMPACT_ATOMS: atom_id res chain seq x y z
N MET A 1 -12.29 -30.10 0.27
CA MET A 1 -11.30 -29.41 -0.58
C MET A 1 -11.92 -28.07 -0.93
N SER A 2 -11.48 -27.00 -0.28
CA SER A 2 -11.87 -25.63 -0.69
C SER A 2 -11.43 -25.45 -2.14
N ALA A 3 -12.22 -24.73 -2.95
CA ALA A 3 -11.78 -24.31 -4.28
C ALA A 3 -10.37 -23.69 -4.16
N GLU A 4 -9.47 -24.03 -5.10
CA GLU A 4 -8.14 -23.42 -5.13
C GLU A 4 -8.31 -21.90 -5.20
N PHE A 5 -7.83 -21.20 -4.16
CA PHE A 5 -7.85 -19.74 -4.12
C PHE A 5 -7.00 -19.22 -5.28
N SER A 6 -7.57 -18.40 -6.16
CA SER A 6 -6.92 -17.94 -7.40
C SER A 6 -6.99 -16.41 -7.59
N ASP A 7 -7.51 -15.68 -6.60
CA ASP A 7 -7.72 -14.24 -6.64
C ASP A 7 -6.47 -13.51 -6.13
N PHE A 8 -5.37 -13.66 -6.85
CA PHE A 8 -4.10 -13.02 -6.59
C PHE A 8 -3.24 -12.96 -7.86
N LYS A 9 -2.23 -12.09 -7.87
CA LYS A 9 -1.17 -12.07 -8.87
C LYS A 9 0.16 -11.72 -8.19
N VAL A 10 1.03 -12.72 -8.09
CA VAL A 10 2.36 -12.61 -7.47
C VAL A 10 3.40 -13.27 -8.39
N ALA A 11 4.68 -13.00 -8.16
CA ALA A 11 5.76 -13.51 -9.02
C ALA A 11 5.83 -15.05 -9.02
N ASP A 12 5.91 -15.67 -7.85
CA ASP A 12 6.05 -17.12 -7.69
C ASP A 12 5.49 -17.59 -6.33
N LEU A 13 4.41 -18.37 -6.38
CA LEU A 13 3.75 -18.91 -5.18
C LEU A 13 4.64 -19.93 -4.44
N SER A 14 5.62 -20.54 -5.11
CA SER A 14 6.54 -21.52 -4.49
C SER A 14 7.39 -20.90 -3.36
N LEU A 15 7.53 -19.57 -3.36
CA LEU A 15 8.28 -18.82 -2.36
C LEU A 15 7.55 -18.68 -1.01
N ALA A 16 6.29 -19.09 -0.92
CA ALA A 16 5.45 -18.91 0.27
C ALA A 16 6.08 -19.50 1.55
N ALA A 17 6.73 -20.67 1.45
CA ALA A 17 7.39 -21.30 2.59
C ALA A 17 8.60 -20.50 3.10
N PHE A 18 9.33 -19.83 2.20
CA PHE A 18 10.40 -18.93 2.59
C PHE A 18 9.84 -17.66 3.24
N GLY A 19 8.84 -17.03 2.61
CA GLY A 19 8.23 -15.83 3.17
C GLY A 19 7.60 -16.05 4.54
N ARG A 20 6.96 -17.22 4.78
CA ARG A 20 6.44 -17.56 6.10
C ARG A 20 7.53 -17.59 7.18
N LYS A 21 8.73 -18.07 6.86
CA LYS A 21 9.85 -18.08 7.81
C LYS A 21 10.28 -16.66 8.18
N GLU A 22 10.42 -15.77 7.19
CA GLU A 22 10.79 -14.37 7.45
C GLU A 22 9.69 -13.60 8.17
N ILE A 23 8.41 -13.85 7.85
CA ILE A 23 7.26 -13.28 8.59
C ILE A 23 7.31 -13.71 10.06
N THR A 24 7.58 -14.99 10.34
CA THR A 24 7.69 -15.49 11.73
C THR A 24 8.82 -14.80 12.49
N LEU A 25 9.95 -14.51 11.83
CA LEU A 25 11.04 -13.74 12.44
C LEU A 25 10.63 -12.28 12.66
N ALA A 26 9.99 -11.66 11.68
CA ALA A 26 9.52 -10.28 11.77
C ALA A 26 8.48 -10.07 12.89
N GLU A 27 7.61 -11.05 13.16
CA GLU A 27 6.68 -10.99 14.29
C GLU A 27 7.40 -10.78 15.64
N HIS A 28 8.60 -11.35 15.81
CA HIS A 28 9.41 -11.14 17.02
C HIS A 28 9.98 -9.72 17.12
N GLU A 29 10.24 -9.08 15.97
CA GLU A 29 10.75 -7.70 15.86
C GLU A 29 9.63 -6.65 15.78
N MET A 30 8.36 -7.06 15.73
CA MET A 30 7.20 -6.16 15.63
C MET A 30 6.28 -6.26 16.87
N PRO A 31 6.79 -6.04 18.10
CA PRO A 31 6.02 -6.24 19.32
C PRO A 31 4.79 -5.34 19.42
N GLY A 32 4.79 -4.17 18.77
CA GLY A 32 3.63 -3.28 18.70
C GLY A 32 2.43 -3.94 18.01
N LEU A 33 2.63 -4.51 16.81
CA LEU A 33 1.57 -5.23 16.10
C LEU A 33 1.14 -6.48 16.86
N MET A 34 2.09 -7.25 17.39
CA MET A 34 1.76 -8.46 18.15
C MET A 34 0.97 -8.16 19.43
N SER A 35 1.29 -7.05 20.11
CA SER A 35 0.52 -6.58 21.27
C SER A 35 -0.90 -6.17 20.86
N ILE A 36 -1.06 -5.42 19.77
CA ILE A 36 -2.38 -5.02 19.26
C ILE A 36 -3.23 -6.24 18.89
N ARG A 37 -2.64 -7.23 18.20
CA ARG A 37 -3.32 -8.51 17.92
C ARG A 37 -3.84 -9.14 19.20
N LYS A 38 -2.99 -9.27 20.22
CA LYS A 38 -3.36 -9.87 21.50
C LYS A 38 -4.44 -9.09 22.24
N GLU A 39 -4.34 -7.76 22.27
CA GLU A 39 -5.26 -6.88 22.98
C GLU A 39 -6.67 -6.91 22.37
N TYR A 40 -6.77 -6.84 21.05
CA TYR A 40 -8.04 -6.68 20.34
C TYR A 40 -8.60 -7.97 19.72
N ALA A 41 -7.91 -9.11 19.87
CA ALA A 41 -8.35 -10.41 19.33
C ALA A 41 -9.79 -10.77 19.72
N ALA A 42 -10.20 -10.55 20.98
CA ALA A 42 -11.56 -10.88 21.41
C ALA A 42 -12.61 -9.88 20.90
N ALA A 43 -12.23 -8.61 20.72
CA ALA A 43 -13.15 -7.54 20.35
C ALA A 43 -13.48 -7.52 18.85
N GLN A 44 -12.59 -8.08 18.01
CA GLN A 44 -12.72 -8.08 16.54
C GLN A 44 -13.16 -6.71 15.99
N PRO A 45 -12.42 -5.62 16.31
CA PRO A 45 -12.86 -4.26 16.03
C PRO A 45 -12.98 -3.94 14.53
N LEU A 46 -12.33 -4.74 13.67
CA LEU A 46 -12.38 -4.59 12.22
C LEU A 46 -13.38 -5.57 11.56
N ALA A 47 -14.23 -6.26 12.34
CA ALA A 47 -15.26 -7.12 11.77
C ALA A 47 -16.14 -6.35 10.77
N GLY A 48 -16.22 -6.85 9.53
CA GLY A 48 -16.94 -6.23 8.43
C GLY A 48 -16.18 -5.10 7.71
N ALA A 49 -14.93 -4.82 8.10
CA ALA A 49 -14.03 -3.99 7.34
C ALA A 49 -13.61 -4.72 6.05
N ARG A 50 -13.64 -3.99 4.94
CA ARG A 50 -13.06 -4.39 3.65
C ARG A 50 -11.96 -3.40 3.34
N VAL A 51 -10.73 -3.76 3.68
CA VAL A 51 -9.56 -2.88 3.62
C VAL A 51 -8.79 -3.14 2.34
N THR A 52 -8.73 -2.16 1.46
CA THR A 52 -7.75 -2.14 0.37
C THR A 52 -6.48 -1.47 0.87
N GLY A 53 -5.37 -2.20 0.87
CA GLY A 53 -4.05 -1.65 1.19
C GLY A 53 -3.22 -1.38 -0.07
N SER A 54 -2.60 -0.22 -0.14
CA SER A 54 -1.65 0.22 -1.17
C SER A 54 -0.36 0.68 -0.51
N LEU A 55 0.45 -0.28 -0.07
CA LEU A 55 1.70 -0.09 0.68
C LEU A 55 2.72 -1.07 0.15
N HIS A 56 4.00 -0.73 0.22
CA HIS A 56 5.11 -1.64 -0.14
C HIS A 56 4.85 -3.08 0.35
N MET A 57 4.78 -4.04 -0.58
CA MET A 57 4.46 -5.44 -0.25
C MET A 57 5.70 -6.18 0.27
N THR A 58 6.02 -5.96 1.54
CA THR A 58 7.21 -6.49 2.24
C THR A 58 6.85 -7.52 3.31
N VAL A 59 7.85 -8.15 3.92
CA VAL A 59 7.70 -8.98 5.12
C VAL A 59 7.05 -8.21 6.27
N GLN A 60 7.41 -6.94 6.46
CA GLN A 60 6.83 -6.10 7.52
C GLN A 60 5.35 -5.83 7.25
N THR A 61 5.02 -5.51 5.99
CA THR A 61 3.63 -5.31 5.55
C THR A 61 2.82 -6.60 5.65
N ALA A 62 3.41 -7.75 5.41
CA ALA A 62 2.73 -9.03 5.63
C ALA A 62 2.28 -9.22 7.10
N VAL A 63 3.12 -8.82 8.08
CA VAL A 63 2.71 -8.81 9.50
C VAL A 63 1.58 -7.80 9.76
N LEU A 64 1.60 -6.64 9.10
CA LEU A 64 0.49 -5.68 9.17
C LEU A 64 -0.81 -6.27 8.60
N ILE A 65 -0.78 -6.86 7.41
CA ILE A 65 -1.92 -7.51 6.76
C ILE A 65 -2.54 -8.57 7.69
N GLU A 66 -1.72 -9.47 8.21
CA GLU A 66 -2.20 -10.52 9.12
C GLU A 66 -2.69 -9.97 10.45
N THR A 67 -2.22 -8.80 10.88
CA THR A 67 -2.80 -8.09 12.03
C THR A 67 -4.21 -7.62 11.72
N LEU A 68 -4.44 -6.98 10.58
CA LEU A 68 -5.78 -6.53 10.18
C LEU A 68 -6.77 -7.70 10.11
N VAL A 69 -6.34 -8.81 9.49
CA VAL A 69 -7.14 -10.04 9.39
C VAL A 69 -7.41 -10.63 10.77
N ALA A 70 -6.41 -10.71 11.65
CA ALA A 70 -6.59 -11.21 13.02
C ALA A 70 -7.57 -10.37 13.85
N LEU A 71 -7.79 -9.11 13.48
CA LEU A 71 -8.75 -8.19 14.10
C LEU A 71 -10.12 -8.15 13.41
N GLY A 72 -10.33 -9.00 12.40
CA GLY A 72 -11.63 -9.22 11.77
C GLY A 72 -11.81 -8.59 10.39
N ALA A 73 -10.79 -7.95 9.83
CA ALA A 73 -10.86 -7.35 8.50
C ALA A 73 -10.78 -8.39 7.39
N GLU A 74 -11.54 -8.16 6.30
CA GLU A 74 -11.21 -8.70 4.99
C GLU A 74 -10.22 -7.73 4.32
N VAL A 75 -9.22 -8.26 3.62
CA VAL A 75 -8.10 -7.46 3.10
C VAL A 75 -7.82 -7.82 1.64
N ARG A 76 -7.55 -6.80 0.81
CA ARG A 76 -6.94 -6.92 -0.53
C ARG A 76 -5.74 -6.00 -0.60
N TRP A 77 -4.65 -6.40 -1.25
CA TRP A 77 -3.40 -5.65 -1.21
C TRP A 77 -2.73 -5.46 -2.57
N VAL A 78 -2.09 -4.30 -2.72
CA VAL A 78 -1.18 -3.94 -3.81
C VAL A 78 0.04 -3.23 -3.22
N SER A 79 1.17 -3.26 -3.94
CA SER A 79 2.36 -2.48 -3.60
C SER A 79 2.20 -1.03 -4.06
N CYS A 80 2.74 -0.04 -3.34
CA CYS A 80 2.78 1.37 -3.79
C CYS A 80 4.04 1.73 -4.59
N ASN A 81 4.87 0.73 -4.95
CA ASN A 81 6.04 0.97 -5.80
C ASN A 81 6.48 -0.31 -6.54
N ILE A 82 6.73 -0.15 -7.84
CA ILE A 82 7.08 -1.21 -8.79
C ILE A 82 8.30 -2.07 -8.42
N PHE A 83 9.20 -1.59 -7.56
CA PHE A 83 10.41 -2.33 -7.15
C PHE A 83 10.44 -2.71 -5.68
N SER A 84 9.43 -2.33 -4.91
CA SER A 84 9.46 -2.48 -3.44
C SER A 84 9.00 -3.85 -2.96
N THR A 85 8.25 -4.58 -3.77
CA THR A 85 7.72 -5.89 -3.41
C THR A 85 8.84 -6.87 -3.07
N GLN A 86 8.65 -7.62 -1.99
CA GLN A 86 9.42 -8.80 -1.64
C GLN A 86 8.58 -10.01 -2.02
N ASP A 87 8.93 -10.67 -3.13
CA ASP A 87 8.05 -11.68 -3.77
C ASP A 87 7.71 -12.86 -2.85
N HIS A 88 8.62 -13.24 -1.96
CA HIS A 88 8.36 -14.30 -0.97
C HIS A 88 7.31 -13.88 0.08
N ALA A 89 7.27 -12.60 0.47
CA ALA A 89 6.26 -12.07 1.38
C ALA A 89 4.88 -12.03 0.70
N ALA A 90 4.83 -11.54 -0.54
CA ALA A 90 3.62 -11.56 -1.37
C ALA A 90 3.08 -12.99 -1.54
N ALA A 91 3.96 -13.95 -1.86
CA ALA A 91 3.60 -15.36 -1.99
C ALA A 91 3.06 -15.96 -0.67
N ALA A 92 3.67 -15.62 0.47
CA ALA A 92 3.22 -16.14 1.77
C ALA A 92 1.83 -15.64 2.17
N ILE A 93 1.49 -14.39 1.82
CA ILE A 93 0.17 -13.81 2.06
C ILE A 93 -0.87 -14.37 1.07
N ALA A 94 -0.52 -14.48 -0.22
CA ALA A 94 -1.39 -15.12 -1.21
C ALA A 94 -1.69 -16.59 -0.84
N ALA A 95 -0.69 -17.36 -0.40
CA ALA A 95 -0.86 -18.73 0.07
C ALA A 95 -1.71 -18.85 1.34
N ALA A 96 -1.86 -17.76 2.12
CA ALA A 96 -2.76 -17.68 3.26
C ALA A 96 -4.22 -17.36 2.86
N GLY A 97 -4.51 -17.23 1.55
CA GLY A 97 -5.85 -16.97 1.03
C GLY A 97 -6.25 -15.49 1.04
N ILE A 98 -5.27 -14.59 1.11
CA ILE A 98 -5.49 -13.13 1.10
C ILE A 98 -5.10 -12.58 -0.28
N PRO A 99 -5.99 -11.85 -0.99
CA PRO A 99 -5.70 -11.28 -2.29
C PRO A 99 -4.52 -10.30 -2.28
N VAL A 100 -3.49 -10.61 -3.06
CA VAL A 100 -2.31 -9.76 -3.27
C VAL A 100 -2.03 -9.66 -4.76
N PHE A 101 -1.90 -8.44 -5.26
CA PHE A 101 -1.54 -8.11 -6.63
C PHE A 101 -0.25 -7.31 -6.58
N ALA A 102 0.89 -8.00 -6.47
CA ALA A 102 2.18 -7.35 -6.31
C ALA A 102 3.32 -8.29 -6.69
N TRP A 103 4.29 -7.79 -7.45
CA TRP A 103 5.59 -8.43 -7.67
C TRP A 103 6.70 -7.39 -7.84
N LYS A 104 7.95 -7.81 -7.70
CA LYS A 104 9.10 -6.94 -7.93
C LYS A 104 9.35 -6.79 -9.43
N GLY A 105 9.46 -5.55 -9.90
CA GLY A 105 9.77 -5.22 -11.29
C GLY A 105 8.53 -5.09 -12.18
N GLU A 106 7.42 -4.62 -11.63
CA GLU A 106 6.21 -4.27 -12.40
C GLU A 106 6.49 -3.19 -13.45
N SER A 107 5.78 -3.24 -14.58
CA SER A 107 5.61 -2.08 -15.47
C SER A 107 4.61 -1.07 -14.85
N LEU A 108 4.52 0.14 -15.41
CA LEU A 108 3.52 1.11 -14.95
C LEU A 108 2.09 0.63 -15.22
N GLU A 109 1.85 -0.04 -16.35
CA GLU A 109 0.56 -0.64 -16.67
C GLU A 109 0.19 -1.75 -15.69
N GLU A 110 1.15 -2.60 -15.33
CA GLU A 110 0.96 -3.67 -14.35
C GLU A 110 0.66 -3.09 -12.96
N TYR A 111 1.41 -2.07 -12.53
CA TYR A 111 1.20 -1.36 -11.27
C TYR A 111 -0.22 -0.82 -11.13
N TRP A 112 -0.67 -0.02 -12.10
CA TRP A 112 -2.01 0.57 -12.06
C TRP A 112 -3.12 -0.48 -12.24
N TRP A 113 -2.87 -1.54 -13.00
CA TRP A 113 -3.77 -2.70 -13.07
C TRP A 113 -3.88 -3.38 -11.70
N CYS A 114 -2.78 -3.62 -10.99
CA CYS A 114 -2.77 -4.19 -9.64
C CYS A 114 -3.58 -3.30 -8.68
N THR A 115 -3.44 -1.98 -8.77
CA THR A 115 -4.20 -1.03 -7.94
C THR A 115 -5.71 -1.15 -8.20
N GLU A 116 -6.14 -1.28 -9.46
CA GLU A 116 -7.54 -1.55 -9.78
C GLU A 116 -8.02 -2.91 -9.25
N GLN A 117 -7.19 -3.97 -9.34
CA GLN A 117 -7.55 -5.29 -8.80
C GLN A 117 -7.71 -5.27 -7.27
N ALA A 118 -6.87 -4.51 -6.56
CA ALA A 118 -6.98 -4.35 -5.11
C ALA A 118 -8.21 -3.53 -4.69
N LEU A 119 -8.66 -2.59 -5.54
CA LEU A 119 -9.91 -1.82 -5.35
C LEU A 119 -11.17 -2.57 -5.82
N THR A 120 -11.02 -3.61 -6.63
CA THR A 120 -12.12 -4.43 -7.15
C THR A 120 -12.45 -5.54 -6.16
N TRP A 121 -13.60 -5.46 -5.48
CA TRP A 121 -14.04 -6.47 -4.51
C TRP A 121 -15.17 -7.34 -5.08
N PRO A 122 -14.92 -8.61 -5.42
CA PRO A 122 -15.94 -9.48 -6.02
C PRO A 122 -17.21 -9.58 -5.17
N GLY A 123 -18.37 -9.36 -5.79
CA GLY A 123 -19.67 -9.40 -5.11
C GLY A 123 -19.96 -8.20 -4.18
N GLN A 124 -19.08 -7.20 -4.14
CA GLN A 124 -19.23 -5.98 -3.37
C GLN A 124 -19.04 -4.76 -4.27
N THR A 125 -19.43 -3.58 -3.78
CA THR A 125 -19.21 -2.31 -4.49
C THR A 125 -17.74 -1.86 -4.47
N GLY A 126 -16.94 -2.36 -3.52
CA GLY A 126 -15.56 -1.97 -3.31
C GLY A 126 -15.14 -2.04 -1.84
N PRO A 127 -13.96 -1.48 -1.49
CA PRO A 127 -13.53 -1.37 -0.09
C PRO A 127 -14.45 -0.43 0.69
N ASN A 128 -14.44 -0.57 2.01
CA ASN A 128 -15.01 0.45 2.90
C ASN A 128 -13.95 1.20 3.70
N MET A 129 -12.67 0.84 3.58
CA MET A 129 -11.53 1.57 4.11
C MET A 129 -10.32 1.43 3.17
N ILE A 130 -9.49 2.45 3.11
CA ILE A 130 -8.20 2.42 2.40
C ILE A 130 -7.06 2.58 3.40
N LEU A 131 -6.01 1.79 3.25
CA LEU A 131 -4.70 1.98 3.88
C LEU A 131 -3.74 2.35 2.75
N ASP A 132 -3.22 3.58 2.73
CA ASP A 132 -2.49 4.13 1.57
C ASP A 132 -1.09 4.61 1.99
N ASP A 133 -0.15 4.56 1.05
CA ASP A 133 1.21 5.09 1.16
C ASP A 133 1.57 5.75 -0.17
N GLY A 134 1.66 7.09 -0.14
CA GLY A 134 1.87 7.92 -1.31
C GLY A 134 0.57 8.41 -1.96
N GLY A 135 -0.58 7.84 -1.61
CA GLY A 135 -1.90 8.32 -1.99
C GLY A 135 -2.39 7.86 -3.37
N ASP A 136 -1.81 6.80 -3.95
CA ASP A 136 -2.12 6.36 -5.31
C ASP A 136 -3.47 5.65 -5.42
N ALA A 137 -3.83 4.81 -4.45
CA ALA A 137 -5.18 4.22 -4.40
C ALA A 137 -6.24 5.31 -4.22
N THR A 138 -5.97 6.27 -3.34
CA THR A 138 -6.82 7.44 -3.14
C THR A 138 -6.96 8.26 -4.41
N LEU A 139 -5.85 8.56 -5.10
CA LEU A 139 -5.84 9.31 -6.35
C LEU A 139 -6.67 8.61 -7.43
N LEU A 140 -6.52 7.30 -7.59
CA LEU A 140 -7.26 6.55 -8.60
C LEU A 140 -8.77 6.61 -8.36
N VAL A 141 -9.23 6.46 -7.11
CA VAL A 141 -10.64 6.61 -6.75
C VAL A 141 -11.16 8.02 -7.08
N HIS A 142 -10.40 9.07 -6.73
CA HIS A 142 -10.80 10.45 -7.00
C HIS A 142 -10.85 10.76 -8.50
N GLN A 143 -9.88 10.28 -9.28
CA GLN A 143 -9.88 10.44 -10.73
C GLN A 143 -11.02 9.68 -11.41
N GLY A 144 -11.30 8.46 -10.95
CA GLY A 144 -12.44 7.67 -11.43
C GLY A 144 -13.78 8.40 -11.22
N VAL A 145 -14.00 8.94 -10.03
CA VAL A 145 -15.20 9.73 -9.72
C VAL A 145 -15.27 11.01 -10.53
N ALA A 146 -14.16 11.73 -10.69
CA ALA A 146 -14.10 12.93 -11.50
C ALA A 146 -14.47 12.62 -12.95
N TYR A 147 -13.89 11.56 -13.53
CA TYR A 147 -14.16 11.13 -14.90
C TYR A 147 -15.62 10.71 -15.10
N GLN A 148 -16.20 9.93 -14.19
CA GLN A 148 -17.61 9.55 -14.28
C GLN A 148 -18.55 10.75 -14.23
N LYS A 149 -18.19 11.82 -13.51
CA LYS A 149 -19.01 13.04 -13.40
C LYS A 149 -18.85 13.97 -14.61
N SER A 150 -17.63 14.18 -15.09
CA SER A 150 -17.34 15.21 -16.11
C SER A 150 -17.06 14.67 -17.51
N GLY A 151 -16.76 13.37 -17.64
CA GLY A 151 -16.23 12.78 -18.87
C GLY A 151 -14.81 13.24 -19.22
N THR A 152 -14.13 13.94 -18.31
CA THR A 152 -12.79 14.52 -18.54
C THR A 152 -11.80 14.06 -17.48
N LEU A 153 -10.53 13.98 -17.88
CA LEU A 153 -9.39 13.66 -17.01
C LEU A 153 -8.26 14.67 -17.28
N PRO A 154 -7.34 14.90 -16.34
CA PRO A 154 -6.16 15.76 -16.55
C PRO A 154 -5.30 15.30 -17.72
N GLU A 155 -4.78 16.20 -18.56
CA GLU A 155 -3.96 15.84 -19.71
C GLU A 155 -2.76 14.94 -19.34
N ALA A 156 -2.38 14.06 -20.25
CA ALA A 156 -1.26 13.13 -20.05
C ALA A 156 0.07 13.87 -20.19
N SER A 157 0.57 14.48 -19.11
CA SER A 157 1.88 15.14 -19.08
C SER A 157 3.04 14.19 -18.75
N SER A 158 2.75 12.92 -18.45
CA SER A 158 3.71 11.85 -18.21
C SER A 158 3.18 10.51 -18.71
N ASP A 159 4.09 9.54 -18.89
CA ASP A 159 3.74 8.16 -19.26
C ASP A 159 2.80 7.53 -18.23
N GLU A 160 3.06 7.77 -16.95
CA GLU A 160 2.21 7.31 -15.84
C GLU A 160 0.78 7.87 -15.93
N LEU A 161 0.62 9.18 -16.19
CA LEU A 161 -0.70 9.78 -16.38
C LEU A 161 -1.39 9.25 -17.64
N ALA A 162 -0.64 8.89 -18.69
CA ALA A 162 -1.20 8.23 -19.86
C ALA A 162 -1.79 6.86 -19.50
N VAL A 163 -1.09 6.07 -18.68
CA VAL A 163 -1.54 4.77 -18.18
C VAL A 163 -2.80 4.93 -17.31
N ILE A 164 -2.78 5.81 -16.31
CA ILE A 164 -3.95 6.04 -15.44
C ILE A 164 -5.17 6.46 -16.27
N ARG A 165 -4.98 7.37 -17.25
CA ARG A 165 -6.08 7.80 -18.13
C ARG A 165 -6.65 6.66 -18.94
N ALA A 166 -5.80 5.80 -19.49
CA ALA A 166 -6.26 4.64 -20.25
C ALA A 166 -7.02 3.66 -19.35
N LEU A 167 -6.49 3.39 -18.15
CA LEU A 167 -7.12 2.54 -17.14
C LEU A 167 -8.50 3.08 -16.73
N VAL A 168 -8.60 4.32 -16.28
CA VAL A 168 -9.87 4.92 -15.82
C VAL A 168 -10.94 4.94 -16.92
N LYS A 169 -10.54 5.18 -18.18
CA LYS A 169 -11.46 5.15 -19.33
C LYS A 169 -12.00 3.75 -19.65
N ASN A 170 -11.18 2.72 -19.42
CA ASN A 170 -11.52 1.34 -19.72
C ASN A 170 -12.09 0.59 -18.53
N SER A 171 -11.98 1.16 -17.33
CA SER A 171 -12.48 0.59 -16.08
C SER A 171 -13.98 0.38 -16.14
N THR A 172 -14.42 -0.75 -15.58
CA THR A 172 -15.85 -1.08 -15.42
C THR A 172 -16.38 -0.80 -14.02
N LEU A 173 -15.52 -0.30 -13.12
CA LEU A 173 -15.91 0.03 -11.76
C LEU A 173 -16.90 1.19 -11.72
N ASP A 174 -17.91 1.07 -10.87
CA ASP A 174 -18.72 2.21 -10.46
C ASP A 174 -17.95 3.02 -9.42
N TRP A 175 -17.08 3.92 -9.87
CA TRP A 175 -16.22 4.73 -9.00
C TRP A 175 -17.00 5.58 -7.99
N ALA A 176 -18.15 6.12 -8.38
CA ALA A 176 -19.01 6.91 -7.51
C ALA A 176 -19.62 6.04 -6.39
N ALA A 177 -20.14 4.86 -6.73
CA ALA A 177 -20.66 3.93 -5.74
C ALA A 177 -19.53 3.42 -4.83
N LEU A 178 -18.37 3.07 -5.40
CA LEU A 178 -17.18 2.64 -4.66
C LEU A 178 -16.73 3.71 -3.66
N ALA A 179 -16.55 4.95 -4.12
CA ALA A 179 -16.14 6.07 -3.27
C ALA A 179 -17.14 6.34 -2.14
N SER A 180 -18.44 6.22 -2.41
CA SER A 180 -19.49 6.40 -1.39
C SER A 180 -19.46 5.34 -0.28
N GLY A 181 -18.91 4.16 -0.57
CA GLY A 181 -18.75 3.07 0.39
C GLY A 181 -17.54 3.24 1.31
N ILE A 182 -16.56 4.08 0.95
CA ILE A 182 -15.33 4.30 1.71
C ILE A 182 -15.62 5.22 2.91
N ARG A 183 -15.34 4.72 4.11
CA ARG A 183 -15.50 5.43 5.38
C ARG A 183 -14.29 6.30 5.73
N GLY A 184 -13.15 6.01 5.14
CA GLY A 184 -11.95 6.84 5.24
C GLY A 184 -10.69 6.15 4.73
N VAL A 185 -9.62 6.93 4.69
CA VAL A 185 -8.26 6.49 4.36
C VAL A 185 -7.30 6.78 5.51
N THR A 186 -6.34 5.90 5.75
CA THR A 186 -5.18 6.18 6.59
C THR A 186 -3.94 6.26 5.71
N GLU A 187 -3.23 7.40 5.73
CA GLU A 187 -2.11 7.67 4.83
C GLU A 187 -0.77 7.68 5.58
N GLU A 188 0.16 6.86 5.09
CA GLU A 188 1.45 6.56 5.70
C GLU A 188 2.46 7.69 5.57
N THR A 189 2.52 8.37 4.41
CA THR A 189 3.72 9.10 4.02
C THR A 189 3.50 10.58 3.78
N THR A 190 4.59 11.36 3.85
CA THR A 190 4.53 12.83 3.76
C THR A 190 3.95 13.30 2.43
N THR A 191 4.29 12.63 1.32
CA THR A 191 3.79 12.94 -0.03
C THR A 191 2.29 12.70 -0.15
N GLY A 192 1.79 11.56 0.31
CA GLY A 192 0.36 11.26 0.27
C GLY A 192 -0.44 12.21 1.17
N VAL A 193 0.09 12.55 2.35
CA VAL A 193 -0.51 13.56 3.23
C VAL A 193 -0.63 14.92 2.55
N HIS A 194 0.39 15.34 1.79
CA HIS A 194 0.31 16.60 1.03
C HIS A 194 -0.83 16.56 -0.01
N ARG A 195 -0.96 15.46 -0.75
CA ARG A 195 -2.06 15.24 -1.71
C ARG A 195 -3.42 15.31 -1.01
N LEU A 196 -3.55 14.72 0.18
CA LEU A 196 -4.79 14.79 0.98
C LEU A 196 -5.11 16.23 1.40
N TYR A 197 -4.11 17.02 1.82
CA TYR A 197 -4.32 18.43 2.16
C TYR A 197 -4.68 19.29 0.95
N GLU A 198 -4.11 19.03 -0.23
CA GLU A 198 -4.50 19.70 -1.47
C GLU A 198 -5.97 19.42 -1.79
N MET A 199 -6.38 18.16 -1.75
CA MET A 199 -7.78 17.78 -1.98
C MET A 199 -8.73 18.36 -0.91
N HIS A 200 -8.28 18.42 0.34
CA HIS A 200 -9.07 19.04 1.41
C HIS A 200 -9.23 20.54 1.21
N ARG A 201 -8.13 21.25 0.92
CA ARG A 201 -8.11 22.70 0.62
C ARG A 201 -9.03 23.02 -0.56
N ASP A 202 -9.01 22.18 -1.58
CA ASP A 202 -9.76 22.39 -2.82
C ASP A 202 -11.22 21.89 -2.72
N GLY A 203 -11.61 21.29 -1.58
CA GLY A 203 -12.96 20.78 -1.34
C GLY A 203 -13.31 19.53 -2.16
N THR A 204 -12.29 18.81 -2.67
CA THR A 204 -12.45 17.65 -3.55
C THR A 204 -12.24 16.30 -2.84
N LEU A 205 -11.74 16.31 -1.60
CA LEU A 205 -11.55 15.10 -0.80
C LEU A 205 -12.90 14.39 -0.54
N LEU A 206 -13.02 13.16 -1.03
CA LEU A 206 -14.29 12.41 -1.05
C LEU A 206 -14.65 11.72 0.27
N PHE A 207 -13.66 11.42 1.11
CA PHE A 207 -13.85 10.70 2.37
C PHE A 207 -12.83 11.15 3.43
N PRO A 208 -13.11 10.95 4.73
CA PRO A 208 -12.20 11.33 5.81
C PRO A 208 -10.81 10.71 5.66
N ALA A 209 -9.79 11.42 6.12
CA ALA A 209 -8.42 10.94 6.09
C ALA A 209 -7.74 11.08 7.47
N ILE A 210 -6.98 10.06 7.86
CA ILE A 210 -6.08 10.10 9.01
C ILE A 210 -4.65 10.17 8.49
N ASN A 211 -3.95 11.21 8.89
CA ASN A 211 -2.53 11.38 8.65
C ASN A 211 -1.74 10.53 9.67
N VAL A 212 -1.23 9.38 9.22
CA VAL A 212 -0.40 8.50 10.05
C VAL A 212 1.04 9.00 10.08
N ASN A 213 1.52 9.61 8.99
CA ASN A 213 2.88 10.13 8.88
C ASN A 213 3.27 11.03 10.07
N ASP A 214 2.39 11.96 10.45
CA ASP A 214 2.68 12.98 11.45
C ASP A 214 2.50 12.49 12.90
N ALA A 215 2.13 11.23 13.09
CA ALA A 215 2.29 10.60 14.39
C ALA A 215 3.77 10.71 14.82
N VAL A 216 4.01 11.10 16.06
CA VAL A 216 5.39 11.28 16.58
C VAL A 216 6.19 9.99 16.47
N THR A 217 5.53 8.85 16.74
CA THR A 217 6.11 7.50 16.65
C THR A 217 6.33 7.03 15.20
N LYS A 218 5.84 7.78 14.20
CA LYS A 218 6.07 7.53 12.78
C LYS A 218 7.15 8.48 12.27
N SER A 219 6.82 9.75 12.05
CA SER A 219 7.74 10.76 11.49
C SER A 219 9.11 10.82 12.17
N LYS A 220 9.17 10.71 13.51
CA LYS A 220 10.45 10.85 14.25
C LYS A 220 11.21 9.55 14.45
N PHE A 221 10.63 8.43 14.02
CA PHE A 221 11.26 7.11 14.12
C PHE A 221 11.48 6.48 12.76
N ASP A 222 10.41 6.22 12.01
CA ASP A 222 10.45 5.57 10.71
C ASP A 222 11.28 6.41 9.73
N ASN A 223 10.84 7.63 9.44
CA ASN A 223 11.47 8.47 8.41
C ASN A 223 12.95 8.75 8.73
N LYS A 224 13.32 8.77 10.01
CA LYS A 224 14.68 9.10 10.45
C LYS A 224 15.56 7.87 10.64
N TYR A 225 15.18 7.00 11.58
CA TYR A 225 15.98 5.83 11.95
C TYR A 225 15.80 4.68 10.96
N GLY A 226 14.63 4.58 10.32
CA GLY A 226 14.41 3.67 9.19
C GLY A 226 15.35 4.03 8.03
N CYS A 227 15.34 5.28 7.55
CA CYS A 227 16.25 5.72 6.49
C CYS A 227 17.73 5.62 6.89
N ARG A 228 18.10 5.92 8.15
CA ARG A 228 19.46 5.71 8.65
C ARG A 228 19.93 4.25 8.49
N HIS A 229 19.03 3.29 8.62
CA HIS A 229 19.33 1.87 8.42
C HIS A 229 19.29 1.47 6.94
N SER A 230 18.20 1.80 6.23
CA SER A 230 17.91 1.26 4.90
C SER A 230 18.63 1.98 3.76
N LEU A 231 19.00 3.25 3.91
CA LEU A 231 19.70 4.02 2.86
C LEU A 231 21.06 3.39 2.52
N ILE A 232 21.88 3.15 3.55
CA ILE A 232 23.21 2.56 3.37
C ILE A 232 23.11 1.09 2.95
N ASP A 233 22.09 0.37 3.39
CA ASP A 233 21.83 -1.01 2.96
C ASP A 233 21.54 -1.06 1.44
N GLY A 234 20.67 -0.16 0.96
CA GLY A 234 20.40 -0.02 -0.48
C GLY A 234 21.63 0.31 -1.30
N ILE A 235 22.45 1.27 -0.86
CA ILE A 235 23.73 1.63 -1.53
C ILE A 235 24.67 0.43 -1.58
N ASN A 236 24.83 -0.28 -0.45
CA ASN A 236 25.71 -1.43 -0.35
C ASN A 236 25.27 -2.55 -1.31
N ARG A 237 24.02 -2.99 -1.24
CA ARG A 237 23.50 -4.06 -2.10
C ARG A 237 23.56 -3.72 -3.60
N ALA A 238 23.42 -2.45 -3.95
CA ALA A 238 23.40 -2.02 -5.35
C ALA A 238 24.79 -1.83 -5.95
N THR A 239 25.81 -1.49 -5.15
CA THR A 239 27.09 -0.99 -5.69
C THR A 239 28.34 -1.53 -5.00
N ASP A 240 28.23 -2.12 -3.81
CA ASP A 240 29.35 -2.53 -2.95
C ASP A 240 30.39 -1.40 -2.72
N VAL A 241 29.99 -0.13 -2.88
CA VAL A 241 30.92 0.99 -2.87
C VAL A 241 31.38 1.31 -1.44
N LEU A 242 32.68 1.50 -1.25
CA LEU A 242 33.21 2.02 0.01
C LEU A 242 32.69 3.43 0.28
N ILE A 243 31.81 3.60 1.27
CA ILE A 243 31.25 4.91 1.66
C ILE A 243 32.29 5.77 2.40
N GLY A 244 33.07 5.15 3.29
CA GLY A 244 34.09 5.85 4.10
C GLY A 244 35.11 6.62 3.26
N GLY A 245 35.34 7.89 3.60
CA GLY A 245 36.28 8.77 2.90
C GLY A 245 35.74 9.41 1.61
N LYS A 246 34.48 9.16 1.24
CA LYS A 246 33.83 9.85 0.12
C LYS A 246 33.09 11.11 0.58
N VAL A 247 32.95 12.05 -0.35
CA VAL A 247 32.01 13.17 -0.22
C VAL A 247 30.64 12.69 -0.70
N ALA A 248 29.64 12.72 0.17
CA ALA A 248 28.26 12.43 -0.15
C ALA A 248 27.43 13.71 -0.07
N VAL A 249 26.52 13.90 -1.03
CA VAL A 249 25.59 15.04 -1.05
C VAL A 249 24.20 14.53 -0.68
N VAL A 250 23.59 15.11 0.36
CA VAL A 250 22.22 14.82 0.78
C VAL A 250 21.35 16.02 0.42
N CYS A 251 20.43 15.84 -0.53
CA CYS A 251 19.55 16.91 -1.00
C CYS A 251 18.26 16.95 -0.16
N GLY A 252 18.20 17.92 0.75
CA GLY A 252 17.09 18.10 1.70
C GLY A 252 17.42 17.56 3.09
N TYR A 253 17.02 18.28 4.13
CA TYR A 253 17.35 17.96 5.53
C TYR A 253 16.10 17.91 6.40
N GLY A 254 15.01 17.34 5.86
CA GLY A 254 13.80 16.95 6.59
C GLY A 254 14.06 15.79 7.55
N ASP A 255 13.05 15.01 7.95
CA ASP A 255 13.30 13.83 8.79
C ASP A 255 14.05 12.72 8.03
N VAL A 256 13.75 12.51 6.73
CA VAL A 256 14.45 11.54 5.85
C VAL A 256 15.91 11.91 5.59
N GLY A 257 16.20 13.20 5.44
CA GLY A 257 17.56 13.69 5.17
C GLY A 257 18.46 13.78 6.41
N LYS A 258 17.88 13.71 7.61
CA LYS A 258 18.60 13.78 8.89
C LYS A 258 19.06 12.40 9.34
#